data_AF-A0A495IEW2-F1
#
_entry.id   AF-A0A495IEW2-F1
#
_cell.length_a   1.000
_cell.length_b   1.000
_cell.length_c   1.000
_cell.angle_alpha   90.00
_cell.angle_beta   90.00
_cell.angle_gamma   90.00
#
_symmetry.space_group_name_H-M   'P 1'
#
loop_
_entity.id
_entity.type
_entity.pdbx_description
1 polymer ?
#
loop_
_entity_poly.entity_id
_entity_poly.type
_entity_poly.pdbx_seq_one_letter_code
_entity_poly.pdbx_strand_id
1 'polypeptide(L)' 'MIDWLAFVIVALVSVIAAAVVVVLFAGGLRLLAVEGSPTWARVCAVVCFAVSAAGALFGIWLIIPQFHGG' A
#
# COMPACT_ATOMS: atom_id res chain seq x y z
N MET A 1 -12.70 1.48 31.22
CA MET A 1 -12.95 0.07 30.81
C MET A 1 -12.17 -0.17 29.53
N ILE A 2 -11.52 -1.32 29.36
CA ILE A 2 -10.75 -1.63 28.14
C ILE A 2 -11.72 -1.78 26.97
N ASP A 3 -11.46 -1.03 25.89
CA ASP A 3 -12.25 -1.13 24.67
C ASP A 3 -11.71 -2.28 23.80
N TRP A 4 -12.19 -3.49 24.08
CA TRP A 4 -11.79 -4.70 23.34
C TRP A 4 -12.05 -4.61 21.84
N LEU A 5 -13.04 -3.80 21.43
CA LEU A 5 -13.38 -3.60 20.03
C LEU A 5 -12.29 -2.83 19.28
N ALA A 6 -11.65 -1.85 19.92
CA ALA A 6 -10.58 -1.06 19.31
C ALA A 6 -9.40 -1.95 18.85
N PHE A 7 -9.01 -2.95 19.64
CA PHE A 7 -7.95 -3.89 19.25
C PHE A 7 -8.32 -4.72 18.03
N VAL A 8 -9.56 -5.20 17.95
CA VAL A 8 -10.06 -5.98 16.80
C VAL A 8 -10.06 -5.11 15.54
N ILE A 9 -10.49 -3.85 15.65
CA ILE A 9 -10.48 -2.90 14.53
C ILE A 9 -9.05 -2.70 14.02
N VAL A 10 -8.09 -2.40 14.89
CA VAL A 10 -6.68 -2.19 14.48
C VAL A 10 -6.11 -3.45 13.82
N ALA A 11 -6.38 -4.63 14.38
CA ALA A 11 -5.95 -5.89 13.79
C ALA A 11 -6.51 -6.09 12.37
N LEU A 12 -7.82 -5.87 12.17
CA LEU A 12 -8.44 -5.99 10.85
C LEU A 12 -7.92 -4.93 9.87
N VAL A 13 -7.84 -3.67 10.31
CA VAL A 13 -7.37 -2.56 9.47
C VAL A 13 -5.93 -2.78 9.03
N SER A 14 -5.03 -3.20 9.93
CA SER A 14 -3.63 -3.48 9.60
C SER A 14 -3.48 -4.64 8.62
N VAL A 15 -4.24 -5.73 8.81
CA VAL A 15 -4.23 -6.88 7.89
C VAL A 15 -4.73 -6.48 6.51
N ILE A 16 -5.84 -5.74 6.44
CA ILE A 16 -6.42 -5.27 5.18
C ILE A 16 -5.44 -4.32 4.48
N ALA A 17 -4.87 -3.36 5.20
CA ALA A 17 -3.89 -2.42 4.65
C ALA A 17 -2.67 -3.15 4.07
N ALA A 18 -2.12 -4.12 4.81
CA ALA A 18 -1.01 -4.94 4.34
C ALA A 18 -1.39 -5.73 3.07
N ALA A 19 -2.55 -6.40 3.08
CA ALA A 19 -3.03 -7.17 1.94
C ALA A 19 -3.21 -6.29 0.69
N VAL A 20 -3.77 -5.08 0.84
CA VAL A 20 -3.96 -4.12 -0.25
C VAL A 20 -2.63 -3.72 -0.88
N VAL A 21 -1.63 -3.34 -0.07
CA VAL A 21 -0.30 -2.95 -0.57
C VAL A 21 0.38 -4.09 -1.30
N VAL A 22 0.31 -5.31 -0.75
CA VAL A 22 0.89 -6.52 -1.34
C VAL A 22 0.21 -6.87 -2.67
N VAL A 23 -1.12 -6.82 -2.74
CA VAL A 23 -1.87 -7.14 -3.97
C VAL A 23 -1.59 -6.11 -5.06
N LEU A 24 -1.53 -4.82 -4.74
CA LEU A 24 -1.17 -3.77 -5.71
C LEU A 24 0.23 -4.00 -6.29
N PHE A 25 1.20 -4.30 -5.43
CA PHE A 25 2.58 -4.55 -5.86
C PHE A 25 2.69 -5.83 -6.71
N ALA A 26 2.11 -6.94 -6.24
CA ALA A 26 2.09 -8.20 -6.98
C ALA A 26 1.35 -8.07 -8.32
N GLY A 27 0.26 -7.31 -8.36
CA GLY A 27 -0.48 -6.99 -9.58
C GLY A 27 0.38 -6.23 -10.59
N GLY A 28 1.13 -5.21 -10.13
CA GLY A 28 2.08 -4.47 -10.97
C GLY A 28 3.16 -5.38 -11.57
N LEU A 29 3.74 -6.28 -10.76
CA LEU A 29 4.70 -7.27 -11.24
C LEU A 29 4.09 -8.22 -12.27
N ARG A 30 2.86 -8.68 -12.02
CA ARG A 30 2.15 -9.60 -12.93
C ARG A 30 1.87 -8.96 -14.29
N LEU A 31 1.55 -7.67 -14.34
CA LEU A 31 1.35 -6.94 -15.60
C LEU A 31 2.65 -6.79 -16.40
N LEU A 32 3.78 -6.65 -15.71
CA LEU A 32 5.10 -6.50 -16.34
C LEU A 32 5.72 -7.83 -16.77
N ALA A 33 5.32 -8.94 -16.13
CA ALA A 33 5.84 -10.27 -16.42
C ALA A 33 5.37 -10.87 -17.77
N VAL A 34 4.32 -10.31 -18.38
CA VAL A 34 3.81 -10.77 -19.68
C VAL A 34 4.66 -10.20 -20.80
N GLU A 35 5.28 -11.06 -21.61
CA GLU A 35 6.00 -10.65 -22.82
C GLU A 35 5.05 -10.05 -23.86
N GLY A 36 5.50 -9.00 -24.55
CA GLY A 36 4.65 -8.25 -25.49
C GLY A 36 3.59 -7.37 -24.84
N SER A 37 3.75 -7.03 -23.55
CA SER A 37 2.76 -6.20 -22.86
C SER A 37 2.62 -4.81 -23.55
N PRO A 38 1.39 -4.39 -23.84
CA PRO A 38 1.14 -3.10 -24.47
C PRO A 38 1.52 -1.95 -23.52
N THR A 39 1.81 -0.77 -24.07
CA THR A 39 2.26 0.39 -23.29
C THR A 39 1.34 0.74 -22.12
N TRP A 40 0.01 0.53 -22.28
CA TRP A 40 -0.96 0.78 -21.21
C TRP A 40 -0.76 -0.15 -20.00
N ALA A 41 -0.33 -1.39 -20.20
CA ALA A 41 -0.04 -2.33 -19.10
C ALA A 41 1.16 -1.84 -18.27
N ARG A 42 2.18 -1.26 -18.93
CA ARG A 42 3.33 -0.63 -18.25
C ARG A 42 2.88 0.58 -17.42
N VAL A 43 2.03 1.44 -17.98
CA VAL A 43 1.49 2.60 -17.26
C VAL A 43 0.71 2.15 -16.03
N CYS A 44 -0.18 1.17 -16.15
CA CYS A 44 -0.91 0.60 -15.01
C CYS A 44 0.02 0.01 -13.95
N ALA A 45 1.07 -0.71 -14.35
CA ALA A 45 2.06 -1.25 -13.41
C ALA A 45 2.78 -0.13 -12.64
N VAL A 46 3.22 0.92 -13.35
CA VAL A 46 3.86 2.10 -12.72
C VAL A 46 2.90 2.79 -11.75
N VAL A 47 1.63 2.95 -12.13
CA VAL A 47 0.61 3.52 -11.24
C VAL A 47 0.44 2.65 -9.98
N CYS A 48 0.34 1.32 -10.12
CA CYS A 48 0.27 0.42 -8.95
C CYS A 48 1.47 0.58 -8.02
N PHE A 49 2.69 0.62 -8.57
CA PHE A 49 3.89 0.82 -7.78
C PHE A 49 3.94 2.19 -7.11
N ALA A 50 3.52 3.25 -7.81
CA ALA A 50 3.45 4.59 -7.25
C ALA A 50 2.45 4.68 -6.10
N VAL A 51 1.28 4.04 -6.22
CA VAL A 51 0.28 3.98 -5.14
C VAL A 51 0.82 3.22 -3.93
N SER A 52 1.45 2.06 -4.12
CA SER A 52 2.08 1.31 -3.03
C SER A 52 3.21 2.11 -2.33
N ALA A 53 4.06 2.79 -3.12
CA ALA A 53 5.12 3.63 -2.59
C ALA A 53 4.56 4.83 -1.81
N ALA A 54 3.52 5.49 -2.33
CA ALA A 54 2.86 6.60 -1.65
C ALA A 54 2.27 6.16 -0.31
N GLY A 55 1.63 4.99 -0.24
CA GLY A 55 1.13 4.43 1.02
C GLY A 55 2.24 4.18 2.04
N ALA A 56 3.37 3.60 1.61
CA ALA A 56 4.53 3.38 2.48
C ALA A 56 5.16 4.69 2.97
N LEU A 57 5.34 5.67 2.07
CA LEU A 57 5.87 6.99 2.41
C LEU A 57 4.96 7.74 3.37
N PHE A 58 3.64 7.63 3.20
CA PHE A 58 2.67 8.21 4.14
C PHE A 58 2.73 7.54 5.52
N GLY A 59 2.90 6.21 5.57
CA GLY A 59 3.16 5.51 6.83
C GLY A 59 4.42 5.99 7.53
N ILE A 60 5.52 6.15 6.78
CA ILE A 60 6.79 6.70 7.30
C ILE A 60 6.59 8.13 7.82
N TRP A 61 5.84 8.96 7.08
CA TRP A 61 5.50 10.33 7.48
C TRP A 61 4.78 10.35 8.83
N LEU A 62 3.79 9.48 9.03
CA LEU A 62 3.05 9.38 10.30
C LEU A 62 3.90 8.89 11.47
N ILE A 63 4.81 7.93 11.25
CA ILE A 63 5.68 7.36 12.29
C ILE A 63 6.69 8.39 12.81
N ILE A 64 7.18 9.28 11.94
CA ILE A 64 8.21 10.26 12.28
C ILE A 64 7.54 11.60 12.66
N PRO A 65 7.45 11.95 13.96
CA PRO A 65 6.73 13.15 14.40
C PRO A 65 7.33 14.45 13.89
N GLN A 66 8.63 14.46 13.55
CA GLN A 66 9.31 15.63 12.98
C GLN A 66 8.78 16.03 11.58
N PHE A 67 8.06 15.15 10.89
CA PHE A 67 7.53 15.42 9.55
C PHE A 67 6.13 16.05 9.53
N HIS A 68 5.39 16.03 10.65
CA HIS A 68 4.00 16.55 10.71
C HIS A 68 3.63 17.33 11.96
N GLY A 69 4.45 17.29 13.02
CA GLY A 69 4.19 17.94 14.30
C GLY A 69 4.85 19.31 14.48
N GLY A 70 4.96 20.11 13.40
CA GLY A 70 5.44 21.50 13.45
C GLY A 70 4.35 22.47 13.89
#